data_AF-A0A7J9KKP5-F1
#
_entry.id   AF-A0A7J9KKP5-F1
#
_cell.length_a   1.000
_cell.length_b   1.000
_cell.length_c   1.000
_cell.angle_alpha   90.00
_cell.angle_beta   90.00
_cell.angle_gamma   90.00
#
_symmetry.space_group_name_H-M   'P 1'
#
loop_
_entity.id
_entity.type
_entity.pdbx_description
1 polymer ?
#
loop_
_entity_poly.entity_id
_entity_poly.type
_entity_poly.pdbx_seq_one_letter_code
_entity_poly.pdbx_strand_id
1 'polypeptide(L)'
;MMNGGNLVDNDSAVAGGVEDMYGEDIATMGQPVTPWTVSVASGYTLMRDPRHNKGLAFTERERDAHYLRGLLPPIVLSQELQEKRIMHMLRQYKVPLQRYMAMMDLQERNERLFYKLLIDNVEELLPVVYTPTVGEACQKYGSIFRRPQGLYISLKEKGKILEVLKNWPERSIQVIVVTDGERILGLGDLGCQCLPITIDVGTNNEKLLNDEFYIGLKQRRATGQEYGELLHEFMSAVKQNYGEKVLIQFEDFANHNAFELLARYSSSHLVFNDDIQVLFSN
;
A
#
# COMPACT_ATOMS: atom_id res chain seq x y z
N MET A 1 -22.53 -77.31 -22.54
CA MET A 1 -22.09 -77.08 -23.94
C MET A 1 -21.94 -75.56 -24.06
N MET A 2 -20.73 -75.00 -23.96
CA MET A 2 -19.76 -74.84 -25.07
C MET A 2 -20.42 -74.13 -26.28
N ASN A 3 -19.89 -73.08 -26.90
CA ASN A 3 -18.72 -72.23 -26.64
C ASN A 3 -18.68 -71.17 -27.77
N GLY A 4 -17.86 -70.13 -27.58
CA GLY A 4 -17.20 -69.38 -28.66
C GLY A 4 -17.68 -67.93 -28.79
N GLY A 5 -16.84 -66.90 -28.66
CA GLY A 5 -15.39 -66.74 -28.46
C GLY A 5 -15.12 -65.24 -28.67
N ASN A 6 -14.45 -64.54 -27.74
CA ASN A 6 -13.04 -64.06 -27.81
C ASN A 6 -12.70 -63.35 -29.15
N LEU A 7 -11.99 -62.21 -29.27
CA LEU A 7 -11.06 -61.37 -28.48
C LEU A 7 -10.53 -60.36 -29.57
N VAL A 8 -10.36 -59.02 -29.45
CA VAL A 8 -9.20 -58.23 -28.96
C VAL A 8 -9.29 -56.79 -29.57
N ASP A 9 -8.99 -55.79 -28.73
CA ASP A 9 -8.36 -54.45 -28.84
C ASP A 9 -8.65 -53.35 -29.91
N ASN A 10 -8.78 -52.15 -29.34
CA ASN A 10 -7.94 -50.93 -29.47
C ASN A 10 -8.49 -49.64 -30.10
N ASP A 11 -8.27 -48.58 -29.31
CA ASP A 11 -7.98 -47.19 -29.64
C ASP A 11 -9.04 -46.30 -30.29
N SER A 12 -9.59 -45.39 -29.47
CA SER A 12 -9.39 -43.95 -29.70
C SER A 12 -9.77 -43.15 -28.46
N ALA A 13 -8.78 -42.97 -27.58
CA ALA A 13 -8.78 -41.88 -26.62
C ALA A 13 -8.65 -40.56 -27.38
N VAL A 14 -9.56 -39.62 -27.14
CA VAL A 14 -9.28 -38.19 -27.32
C VAL A 14 -9.27 -37.59 -25.92
N ALA A 15 -8.11 -37.73 -25.27
CA ALA A 15 -7.73 -36.92 -24.14
C ALA A 15 -7.47 -35.50 -24.67
N GLY A 16 -8.22 -34.54 -24.15
CA GLY A 16 -8.12 -33.13 -24.54
C GLY A 16 -8.70 -32.22 -23.46
N GLY A 17 -8.44 -32.55 -22.19
CA GLY A 17 -8.54 -31.58 -21.11
C GLY A 17 -7.23 -30.81 -21.08
N VAL A 18 -7.27 -29.52 -21.39
CA VAL A 18 -6.17 -28.62 -21.06
C VAL A 18 -6.17 -28.55 -19.54
N GLU A 19 -5.17 -29.17 -18.90
CA GLU A 19 -4.86 -28.89 -17.51
C GLU A 19 -4.50 -27.41 -17.41
N ASP A 20 -5.29 -26.64 -16.68
CA ASP A 20 -4.94 -25.27 -16.33
C ASP A 20 -3.64 -25.32 -15.52
N MET A 21 -2.61 -24.68 -16.08
CA MET A 21 -1.20 -24.74 -15.65
C MET A 21 -0.93 -23.97 -14.34
N TYR A 22 -1.97 -23.66 -13.58
CA TYR A 22 -1.91 -23.08 -12.26
C TYR A 22 -2.68 -24.02 -11.35
N GLY A 23 -1.95 -24.82 -10.57
CA GLY A 23 -2.54 -25.63 -9.51
C GLY A 23 -3.30 -24.71 -8.56
N GLU A 24 -4.60 -24.56 -8.79
CA GLU A 24 -5.51 -24.02 -7.80
C GLU A 24 -5.55 -25.03 -6.66
N ASP A 25 -4.76 -24.74 -5.62
CA ASP A 25 -4.84 -25.42 -4.36
C ASP A 25 -6.32 -25.45 -3.92
N ILE A 26 -6.82 -26.68 -3.77
CA ILE A 26 -8.17 -27.03 -3.30
C ILE A 26 -8.49 -26.36 -1.94
N ALA A 27 -7.50 -25.78 -1.26
CA ALA A 27 -7.62 -24.96 -0.05
C ALA A 27 -8.32 -23.60 -0.24
N THR A 28 -8.57 -23.14 -1.46
CA THR A 28 -9.16 -21.81 -1.73
C THR A 28 -10.70 -21.80 -1.85
N MET A 29 -11.35 -22.96 -2.01
CA MET A 29 -12.79 -23.04 -2.33
C MET A 29 -13.77 -22.61 -1.22
N GLY A 30 -13.28 -22.21 -0.04
CA GLY A 30 -14.12 -21.79 1.09
C GLY A 30 -13.95 -20.34 1.54
N GLN A 31 -13.10 -19.55 0.89
CA GLN A 31 -12.77 -18.22 1.40
C GLN A 31 -13.65 -17.11 0.80
N PRO A 32 -14.13 -16.14 1.61
CA PRO A 32 -14.84 -14.97 1.10
C PRO A 32 -13.95 -14.18 0.14
N VAL A 33 -14.46 -13.83 -1.04
CA VAL A 33 -13.79 -12.95 -2.01
C VAL A 33 -14.60 -11.66 -2.11
N THR A 34 -13.90 -10.51 -2.11
CA THR A 34 -14.55 -9.21 -2.33
C THR A 34 -15.13 -9.15 -3.75
N PRO A 35 -16.45 -8.98 -3.93
CA PRO A 35 -17.09 -8.98 -5.24
C PRO A 35 -16.90 -7.61 -5.93
N TRP A 36 -15.69 -7.36 -6.43
CA TRP A 36 -15.39 -6.12 -7.15
C TRP A 36 -16.17 -6.03 -8.46
N THR A 37 -16.70 -4.84 -8.75
CA THR A 37 -17.35 -4.52 -10.02
C THR A 37 -16.51 -3.53 -10.80
N VAL A 38 -16.40 -3.73 -12.11
CA VAL A 38 -15.65 -2.85 -13.01
C VAL A 38 -16.64 -2.11 -13.91
N SER A 39 -16.50 -0.79 -13.95
CA SER A 39 -17.30 0.07 -14.82
C SER A 39 -16.42 1.15 -15.44
N VAL A 40 -16.82 1.67 -16.59
CA VAL A 40 -16.09 2.76 -17.25
C VAL A 40 -16.20 4.03 -16.41
N ALA A 41 -15.05 4.53 -15.93
CA ALA A 41 -15.00 5.79 -15.21
C ALA A 41 -15.31 6.99 -16.13
N SER A 42 -16.23 7.84 -15.69
CA SER A 42 -16.63 9.08 -16.37
C SER A 42 -17.04 10.14 -15.36
N GLY A 43 -17.21 11.39 -15.81
CA GLY A 43 -17.64 12.51 -14.98
C GLY A 43 -16.78 12.69 -13.72
N TYR A 44 -17.44 12.90 -12.58
CA TYR A 44 -16.76 13.03 -11.29
C TYR A 44 -16.06 11.76 -10.82
N THR A 45 -16.52 10.57 -11.21
CA THR A 45 -15.86 9.30 -10.83
C THR A 45 -14.45 9.26 -11.41
N LEU A 46 -14.29 9.63 -12.69
CA LEU A 46 -12.97 9.73 -13.33
C LEU A 46 -12.09 10.81 -12.71
N MET A 47 -12.64 11.98 -12.38
CA MET A 47 -11.86 13.10 -11.80
C MET A 47 -11.48 12.89 -10.33
N ARG A 48 -12.20 12.02 -9.60
CA ARG A 48 -11.91 11.70 -8.20
C ARG A 48 -10.91 10.55 -8.05
N ASP A 49 -10.67 9.78 -9.10
CA ASP A 49 -9.67 8.73 -9.13
C ASP A 49 -8.28 9.33 -9.45
N PRO A 50 -7.33 9.36 -8.50
CA PRO A 50 -6.02 9.96 -8.70
C PRO A 50 -5.16 9.29 -9.78
N ARG A 51 -5.42 8.00 -10.11
CA ARG A 51 -4.67 7.28 -11.15
C ARG A 51 -4.99 7.75 -12.56
N HIS A 52 -6.24 8.17 -12.74
CA HIS A 52 -6.80 8.53 -14.05
C HIS A 52 -7.06 10.03 -14.20
N ASN A 53 -7.17 10.77 -13.11
CA ASN A 53 -7.39 12.21 -13.16
C ASN A 53 -6.19 12.95 -13.76
N LYS A 54 -6.43 13.70 -14.83
CA LYS A 54 -5.43 14.54 -15.51
C LYS A 54 -5.61 16.03 -15.20
N GLY A 55 -6.62 16.40 -14.41
CA GLY A 55 -6.98 17.78 -14.14
C GLY A 55 -7.26 18.55 -15.44
N LEU A 56 -6.58 19.68 -15.64
CA LEU A 56 -6.77 20.49 -16.85
C LEU A 56 -6.09 19.91 -18.10
N ALA A 57 -5.34 18.80 -17.99
CA ALA A 57 -4.72 18.11 -19.13
C ALA A 57 -5.64 17.11 -19.83
N PHE A 58 -6.90 16.96 -19.40
CA PHE A 58 -7.89 16.29 -20.25
C PHE A 58 -8.07 17.09 -21.54
N THR A 59 -7.82 16.45 -22.67
CA THR A 59 -8.04 17.02 -24.01
C THR A 59 -9.54 17.21 -24.28
N GLU A 60 -9.90 18.06 -25.24
CA GLU A 60 -11.31 18.24 -25.63
C GLU A 60 -11.99 16.92 -25.99
N ARG A 61 -11.29 16.03 -26.71
CA ARG A 61 -11.83 14.71 -27.07
C ARG A 61 -12.07 13.82 -25.86
N GLU A 62 -11.14 13.79 -24.90
CA GLU A 62 -11.32 13.05 -23.65
C GLU A 62 -12.48 13.62 -22.83
N ARG A 63 -12.64 14.95 -22.80
CA ARG A 63 -13.74 15.60 -22.10
C ARG A 63 -15.10 15.25 -22.68
N ASP A 64 -15.20 15.17 -24.01
CA ASP A 64 -16.41 14.74 -24.70
C ASP A 64 -16.70 13.25 -24.48
N ALA A 65 -15.68 12.40 -24.60
CA ALA A 65 -15.84 10.95 -24.46
C ALA A 65 -16.17 10.50 -23.02
N HIS A 66 -15.67 11.21 -22.02
CA HIS A 66 -15.82 10.85 -20.60
C HIS A 66 -16.77 11.76 -19.82
N TYR A 67 -17.63 12.52 -20.50
CA TYR A 67 -18.65 13.37 -19.87
C TYR A 67 -18.06 14.40 -18.88
N LEU A 68 -16.94 15.03 -19.25
CA LEU A 68 -16.27 16.06 -18.45
C LEU A 68 -16.55 17.49 -18.96
N ARG A 69 -17.14 17.63 -20.16
CA ARG A 69 -17.45 18.96 -20.71
C ARG A 69 -18.42 19.70 -19.79
N GLY A 70 -18.06 20.95 -19.46
CA GLY A 70 -18.78 21.78 -18.49
C GLY A 70 -18.38 21.54 -17.02
N LEU A 71 -17.69 20.44 -16.69
CA LEU A 71 -17.17 20.20 -15.34
C LEU A 71 -15.78 20.79 -15.10
N LEU A 72 -15.06 21.10 -16.18
CA LEU A 72 -13.75 21.72 -16.16
C LEU A 72 -13.78 23.08 -16.90
N PRO A 73 -12.97 24.06 -16.50
CA PRO A 73 -12.74 25.27 -17.27
C PRO A 73 -12.34 24.96 -18.73
N PRO A 74 -12.67 25.82 -19.71
CA PRO A 74 -12.52 25.52 -21.14
C PRO A 74 -11.06 25.38 -21.60
N ILE A 75 -10.10 25.86 -20.82
CA ILE A 75 -8.68 25.76 -21.18
C ILE A 75 -8.18 24.32 -20.97
N VAL A 76 -7.38 23.83 -21.91
CA VAL A 76 -6.56 22.62 -21.76
C VAL A 76 -5.13 23.05 -21.43
N LEU A 77 -4.59 22.59 -20.29
CA LEU A 77 -3.22 22.88 -19.88
C LEU A 77 -2.35 21.64 -20.03
N SER A 78 -1.15 21.80 -20.58
CA SER A 78 -0.16 20.71 -20.65
C SER A 78 0.28 20.26 -19.25
N GLN A 79 0.84 19.06 -19.15
CA GLN A 79 1.32 18.53 -17.88
C GLN A 79 2.45 19.39 -17.31
N GLU A 80 3.35 19.90 -18.16
CA GLU A 80 4.48 20.75 -17.81
C GLU A 80 4.01 22.10 -17.24
N LEU A 81 2.94 22.67 -17.78
CA LEU A 81 2.40 23.93 -17.27
C LEU A 81 1.67 23.72 -15.94
N GLN A 82 1.00 22.57 -15.76
CA GLN A 82 0.44 22.21 -14.46
C GLN A 82 1.54 22.01 -13.42
N GLU A 83 2.62 21.32 -13.77
CA GLU A 83 3.81 21.13 -12.92
C GLU A 83 4.39 22.48 -12.49
N LYS A 84 4.66 23.38 -13.46
CA LYS A 84 5.18 24.72 -13.18
C LYS A 84 4.29 25.52 -12.23
N ARG A 85 2.96 25.43 -12.40
CA ARG A 85 1.99 26.09 -11.51
C ARG A 85 2.07 25.54 -10.09
N ILE A 86 2.17 24.22 -9.94
CA ILE A 86 2.27 23.58 -8.62
C ILE A 86 3.61 23.93 -7.95
N MET A 87 4.75 23.86 -8.65
CA MET A 87 6.04 24.29 -8.10
C MET A 87 6.01 25.75 -7.62
N HIS A 88 5.40 26.64 -8.40
CA HIS A 88 5.25 28.05 -8.02
C HIS A 88 4.48 28.19 -6.70
N MET A 89 3.37 27.46 -6.55
CA MET A 89 2.58 27.44 -5.32
C MET A 89 3.38 26.84 -4.14
N LEU A 90 4.07 25.71 -4.35
CA LEU A 90 4.84 25.04 -3.29
C LEU A 90 5.94 25.94 -2.71
N ARG A 91 6.64 26.68 -3.58
CA ARG A 91 7.69 27.63 -3.17
C ARG A 91 7.17 28.81 -2.35
N GLN A 92 5.88 29.13 -2.42
CA GLN A 92 5.26 30.19 -1.60
C GLN A 92 4.99 29.74 -0.16
N TYR A 93 4.86 28.44 0.11
CA TYR A 93 4.74 27.96 1.47
C TYR A 93 6.05 28.18 2.23
N LYS A 94 5.92 28.75 3.43
CA LYS A 94 7.05 29.08 4.31
C LYS A 94 7.42 27.92 5.23
N VAL A 95 6.44 27.09 5.60
CA VAL A 95 6.63 25.96 6.52
C VAL A 95 6.78 24.68 5.70
N PRO A 96 7.84 23.87 5.91
CA PRO A 96 8.03 22.60 5.20
C PRO A 96 6.83 21.65 5.30
N LEU A 97 6.22 21.54 6.47
CA LEU A 97 5.03 20.72 6.68
C LEU A 97 3.84 21.12 5.77
N GLN A 98 3.67 22.42 5.46
CA GLN A 98 2.64 22.86 4.52
C GLN A 98 2.92 22.37 3.09
N ARG A 99 4.20 22.33 2.69
CA ARG A 99 4.61 21.76 1.41
C ARG A 99 4.35 20.26 1.38
N TYR A 100 4.68 19.54 2.45
CA TYR A 100 4.37 18.12 2.60
C TYR A 100 2.87 17.86 2.42
N MET A 101 2.02 18.57 3.16
CA MET A 101 0.56 18.43 3.07
C MET A 101 0.05 18.71 1.65
N ALA A 102 0.59 19.74 0.97
CA ALA A 102 0.22 20.06 -0.41
C ALA A 102 0.68 18.98 -1.41
N MET A 103 1.82 18.33 -1.16
CA MET A 103 2.32 17.21 -1.96
C MET A 103 1.45 15.96 -1.76
N MET A 104 1.04 15.65 -0.53
CA MET A 104 0.12 14.53 -0.25
C MET A 104 -1.27 14.79 -0.87
N ASP A 105 -1.79 16.02 -0.75
CA ASP A 105 -3.02 16.44 -1.43
C ASP A 105 -2.91 16.32 -2.97
N LEU A 106 -1.71 16.48 -3.55
CA LEU A 106 -1.50 16.29 -4.98
C LEU A 106 -1.50 14.80 -5.35
N GLN A 107 -0.78 13.97 -4.60
CA GLN A 107 -0.75 12.51 -4.79
C GLN A 107 -2.16 11.93 -4.81
N GLU A 108 -3.00 12.33 -3.85
CA GLU A 108 -4.40 11.90 -3.70
C GLU A 108 -5.37 12.50 -4.72
N ARG A 109 -4.92 13.41 -5.58
CA ARG A 109 -5.74 14.01 -6.64
C ARG A 109 -5.28 13.66 -8.03
N ASN A 110 -3.98 13.56 -8.27
CA ASN A 110 -3.37 13.29 -9.57
C ASN A 110 -1.99 12.67 -9.35
N GLU A 111 -1.98 11.34 -9.28
CA GLU A 111 -0.80 10.53 -8.97
C GLU A 111 0.30 10.73 -10.01
N ARG A 112 -0.06 10.79 -11.30
CA ARG A 112 0.91 10.98 -12.39
C ARG A 112 1.60 12.34 -12.31
N LEU A 113 0.86 13.39 -11.99
CA LEU A 113 1.44 14.73 -11.84
C LEU A 113 2.31 14.82 -10.58
N PHE A 114 1.93 14.15 -9.49
CA PHE A 114 2.77 14.05 -8.29
C PHE A 114 4.13 13.43 -8.61
N TYR A 115 4.16 12.25 -9.23
CA TYR A 115 5.43 11.59 -9.55
C TYR A 115 6.24 12.35 -10.60
N LYS A 116 5.60 12.92 -11.62
CA LYS A 116 6.28 13.76 -12.62
C LYS A 116 6.96 14.96 -11.98
N LEU A 117 6.23 15.68 -11.11
CA LEU A 117 6.74 16.82 -10.35
C LEU A 117 7.93 16.42 -9.46
N LEU A 118 7.82 15.29 -8.76
CA LEU A 118 8.86 14.78 -7.87
C LEU A 118 10.12 14.39 -8.63
N ILE A 119 10.00 13.68 -9.76
CA ILE A 119 11.14 13.23 -10.57
C ILE A 119 11.92 14.44 -11.12
N ASP A 120 11.22 15.41 -11.70
CA ASP A 120 11.85 16.58 -12.33
C ASP A 120 12.49 17.54 -11.31
N ASN A 121 12.04 17.51 -10.05
CA ASN A 121 12.47 18.45 -9.00
C ASN A 121 12.96 17.71 -7.74
N VAL A 122 13.55 16.52 -7.92
CA VAL A 122 13.86 15.60 -6.82
C VAL A 122 14.74 16.22 -5.74
N GLU A 123 15.74 17.03 -6.11
CA GLU A 123 16.63 17.68 -5.15
C GLU A 123 15.89 18.64 -4.20
N GLU A 124 14.89 19.38 -4.72
CA GLU A 124 14.09 20.33 -3.94
C GLU A 124 12.98 19.64 -3.15
N LEU A 125 12.39 18.58 -3.71
CA LEU A 125 11.18 17.97 -3.16
C LEU A 125 11.44 16.73 -2.30
N LEU A 126 12.57 16.04 -2.45
CA LEU A 126 12.90 14.88 -1.63
C LEU A 126 12.92 15.23 -0.13
N PRO A 127 13.53 16.36 0.32
CA PRO A 127 13.48 16.73 1.74
C PRO A 127 12.08 17.14 2.24
N VAL A 128 11.13 17.36 1.33
CA VAL A 128 9.73 17.70 1.63
C VAL A 128 8.89 16.44 1.80
N VAL A 129 9.01 15.47 0.88
CA VAL A 129 8.20 14.23 0.91
C VAL A 129 8.83 13.11 1.70
N TYR A 130 10.13 13.23 2.01
CA TYR A 130 10.91 12.29 2.81
C TYR A 130 11.60 13.01 3.98
N THR A 131 12.73 12.49 4.45
CA THR A 131 13.49 13.05 5.56
C THR A 131 14.04 14.46 5.22
N PRO A 132 13.96 15.43 6.15
CA PRO A 132 13.48 15.31 7.53
C PRO A 132 11.97 15.58 7.71
N THR A 133 11.28 16.16 6.73
CA THR A 133 9.91 16.67 6.90
C THR A 133 8.89 15.56 7.19
N VAL A 134 9.07 14.38 6.60
CA VAL A 134 8.19 13.22 6.87
C VAL A 134 8.19 12.84 8.36
N GLY A 135 9.31 13.02 9.07
CA GLY A 135 9.38 12.77 10.51
C GLY A 135 8.51 13.75 11.31
N GLU A 136 8.53 15.03 10.95
CA GLU A 136 7.62 16.04 11.54
C GLU A 136 6.15 15.71 11.20
N ALA A 137 5.88 15.25 9.98
CA ALA A 137 4.55 14.84 9.56
C ALA A 137 4.05 13.65 10.38
N CYS A 138 4.88 12.63 10.62
CA CYS A 138 4.55 11.51 11.50
C CYS A 138 4.22 12.00 12.92
N GLN A 139 5.05 12.85 13.53
CA GLN A 139 4.79 13.39 14.88
C GLN A 139 3.45 14.13 15.01
N LYS A 140 2.97 14.73 13.92
CA LYS A 140 1.73 15.51 13.87
C LYS A 140 0.61 14.79 13.12
N TYR A 141 0.79 13.51 12.76
CA TYR A 141 -0.03 12.85 11.75
C TYR A 141 -1.51 12.87 12.11
N GLY A 142 -1.84 12.61 13.38
CA GLY A 142 -3.22 12.66 13.86
C GLY A 142 -3.89 14.03 13.70
N SER A 143 -3.15 15.12 13.87
CA SER A 143 -3.66 16.50 13.69
C SER A 143 -3.75 16.91 12.22
N ILE A 144 -2.92 16.35 11.34
CA ILE A 144 -2.91 16.68 9.90
C ILE A 144 -3.60 15.63 9.03
N PHE A 145 -4.18 14.61 9.64
CA PHE A 145 -4.87 13.52 8.96
C PHE A 145 -6.01 14.05 8.10
N ARG A 146 -6.05 13.65 6.82
CA ARG A 146 -7.04 14.15 5.85
C ARG A 146 -7.66 13.04 5.04
N ARG A 147 -6.84 12.34 4.27
CA ARG A 147 -7.24 11.18 3.47
C ARG A 147 -6.43 9.99 3.92
N PRO A 148 -7.07 8.82 4.13
CA PRO A 148 -6.35 7.62 4.49
C PRO A 148 -5.44 7.23 3.33
N GLN A 149 -4.17 6.98 3.65
CA GLN A 149 -3.21 6.39 2.73
C GLN A 149 -2.75 5.06 3.31
N GLY A 150 -2.72 4.02 2.49
CA GLY A 150 -2.31 2.71 2.94
C GLY A 150 -3.38 1.93 3.72
N LEU A 151 -2.92 0.98 4.52
CA LEU A 151 -3.70 -0.01 5.23
C LEU A 151 -3.25 -0.09 6.69
N TYR A 152 -4.21 -0.09 7.61
CA TYR A 152 -3.95 -0.21 9.05
C TYR A 152 -4.42 -1.58 9.53
N ILE A 153 -3.55 -2.30 10.23
CA ILE A 153 -3.85 -3.60 10.82
C ILE A 153 -3.49 -3.52 12.29
N SER A 154 -4.47 -3.64 13.18
CA SER A 154 -4.23 -3.55 14.62
C SER A 154 -4.46 -4.89 15.31
N LEU A 155 -4.17 -4.94 16.61
CA LEU A 155 -4.52 -6.08 17.47
C LEU A 155 -6.01 -6.44 17.43
N LYS A 156 -6.90 -5.50 17.08
CA LYS A 156 -8.35 -5.75 16.97
C LYS A 156 -8.71 -6.62 15.76
N GLU A 157 -7.85 -6.67 14.75
CA GLU A 157 -8.04 -7.43 13.52
C GLU A 157 -7.37 -8.82 13.57
N LYS A 158 -6.85 -9.24 14.73
CA LYS A 158 -6.31 -10.59 14.93
C LYS A 158 -7.36 -11.66 14.57
N GLY A 159 -6.94 -12.62 13.76
CA GLY A 159 -7.78 -13.66 13.14
C GLY A 159 -8.50 -13.23 11.87
N LYS A 160 -8.34 -11.98 11.41
CA LYS A 160 -9.04 -11.39 10.27
C LYS A 160 -8.11 -10.62 9.32
N ILE A 161 -6.79 -10.74 9.45
CA ILE A 161 -5.86 -9.93 8.64
C ILE A 161 -6.05 -10.18 7.14
N LEU A 162 -6.31 -11.43 6.74
CA LEU A 162 -6.60 -11.76 5.34
C LEU A 162 -7.83 -11.02 4.80
N GLU A 163 -8.87 -10.84 5.61
CA GLU A 163 -10.08 -10.08 5.23
C GLU A 163 -9.75 -8.58 5.08
N VAL A 164 -8.89 -8.04 5.95
CA VAL A 164 -8.41 -6.65 5.85
C VAL A 164 -7.64 -6.45 4.54
N LEU A 165 -6.72 -7.34 4.18
CA LEU A 165 -5.96 -7.26 2.92
C LEU A 165 -6.88 -7.33 1.69
N LYS A 166 -7.99 -8.09 1.77
CA LYS A 166 -8.98 -8.19 0.69
C LYS A 166 -9.77 -6.90 0.45
N ASN A 167 -9.75 -5.94 1.39
CA ASN A 167 -10.34 -4.62 1.20
C ASN A 167 -9.47 -3.69 0.34
N TRP A 168 -8.17 -4.00 0.18
CA TRP A 168 -7.30 -3.22 -0.70
C TRP A 168 -7.74 -3.40 -2.17
N PRO A 169 -7.99 -2.31 -2.92
CA PRO A 169 -8.59 -2.41 -4.25
C PRO A 169 -7.62 -2.96 -5.31
N GLU A 170 -6.30 -2.87 -5.08
CA GLU A 170 -5.30 -3.42 -5.97
C GLU A 170 -5.01 -4.89 -5.65
N ARG A 171 -5.10 -5.74 -6.68
CA ARG A 171 -4.86 -7.18 -6.54
C ARG A 171 -3.41 -7.57 -6.78
N SER A 172 -2.72 -6.85 -7.66
CA SER A 172 -1.35 -7.18 -8.07
C SER A 172 -0.32 -6.40 -7.25
N ILE A 173 -0.20 -6.71 -5.97
CA ILE A 173 0.80 -6.11 -5.10
C ILE A 173 2.15 -6.82 -5.27
N GLN A 174 3.20 -6.04 -5.49
CA GLN A 174 4.56 -6.56 -5.69
C GLN A 174 5.50 -6.15 -4.56
N VAL A 175 5.26 -4.99 -3.94
CA VAL A 175 6.10 -4.44 -2.87
C VAL A 175 5.19 -3.95 -1.75
N ILE A 176 5.50 -4.37 -0.53
CA ILE A 176 4.89 -3.90 0.71
C ILE A 176 5.99 -3.28 1.55
N VAL A 177 5.77 -2.06 2.02
CA VAL A 177 6.58 -1.44 3.07
C VAL A 177 5.72 -1.43 4.32
N VAL A 178 6.19 -2.10 5.38
CA VAL A 178 5.47 -2.27 6.64
C VAL A 178 6.30 -1.73 7.79
N THR A 179 5.63 -1.12 8.77
CA THR A 179 6.20 -0.64 10.03
C THR A 179 5.24 -0.90 11.19
N ASP A 180 5.78 -0.98 12.41
CA ASP A 180 4.99 -0.89 13.65
C ASP A 180 5.14 0.48 14.35
N GLY A 181 5.91 1.39 13.74
CA GLY A 181 6.17 2.75 14.22
C GLY A 181 6.94 2.85 15.53
N GLU A 182 7.64 1.79 15.96
CA GLU A 182 8.37 1.79 17.24
C GLU A 182 9.64 2.66 17.21
N ARG A 183 10.31 2.76 16.05
CA ARG A 183 11.58 3.48 15.90
C ARG A 183 11.61 4.29 14.61
N ILE A 184 10.72 5.28 14.49
CA ILE A 184 10.70 6.17 13.33
C ILE A 184 11.94 7.05 13.32
N LEU A 185 12.86 6.80 12.40
CA LEU A 185 14.11 7.54 12.25
C LEU A 185 14.86 7.68 13.60
N GLY A 186 15.13 8.92 14.02
CA GLY A 186 15.65 9.28 15.36
C GLY A 186 14.58 9.82 16.31
N LEU A 187 13.29 9.69 15.98
CA LEU A 187 12.17 10.29 16.71
C LEU A 187 11.53 9.33 17.73
N GLY A 188 11.82 8.03 17.61
CA GLY A 188 11.33 6.99 18.51
C GLY A 188 9.93 6.51 18.17
N ASP A 189 9.19 6.12 19.20
CA ASP A 189 7.88 5.50 19.07
C ASP A 189 6.80 6.52 18.68
N LEU A 190 6.25 6.39 17.48
CA LEU A 190 5.13 7.20 16.98
C LEU A 190 3.85 6.36 16.72
N GLY A 191 3.88 5.07 17.04
CA GLY A 191 2.73 4.17 16.93
C GLY A 191 2.09 4.17 15.53
N CYS A 192 0.78 4.42 15.47
CA CYS A 192 -0.03 4.32 14.25
C CYS A 192 0.12 5.51 13.26
N GLN A 193 1.09 6.39 13.45
CA GLN A 193 1.20 7.66 12.71
C GLN A 193 2.06 7.57 11.43
N CYS A 194 2.16 6.39 10.81
CA CYS A 194 3.26 6.04 9.92
C CYS A 194 2.83 5.42 8.57
N LEU A 195 3.79 4.78 7.90
CA LEU A 195 3.87 4.29 6.52
C LEU A 195 2.68 3.48 5.97
N PRO A 196 2.65 3.17 4.65
CA PRO A 196 1.48 2.65 3.94
C PRO A 196 0.93 1.33 4.45
N ILE A 197 1.70 0.49 5.15
CA ILE A 197 1.10 -0.55 6.00
C ILE A 197 1.62 -0.36 7.42
N THR A 198 0.71 -0.09 8.34
CA THR A 198 1.04 0.11 9.75
C THR A 198 0.42 -0.98 10.61
N ILE A 199 1.27 -1.72 11.33
CA ILE A 199 0.86 -2.72 12.32
C ILE A 199 0.73 -2.04 13.68
N ASP A 200 -0.50 -1.74 14.09
CA ASP A 200 -0.79 -1.02 15.34
C ASP A 200 -0.98 -2.00 16.50
N VAL A 201 0.07 -2.16 17.30
CA VAL A 201 0.06 -2.93 18.54
C VAL A 201 -0.03 -2.06 19.80
N GLY A 202 -0.37 -0.77 19.64
CA GLY A 202 -0.28 0.25 20.67
C GLY A 202 1.01 1.08 20.59
N THR A 203 1.21 1.97 21.55
CA THR A 203 2.39 2.84 21.64
C THR A 203 2.84 3.02 23.09
N ASN A 204 4.14 3.09 23.32
CA ASN A 204 4.73 3.45 24.61
C ASN A 204 4.96 4.97 24.74
N ASN A 205 4.62 5.75 23.72
CA ASN A 205 4.72 7.20 23.75
C ASN A 205 3.57 7.82 24.56
N GLU A 206 3.88 8.25 25.78
CA GLU A 206 2.91 8.88 26.69
C GLU A 206 2.26 10.14 26.12
N LYS A 207 2.99 10.90 25.29
CA LYS A 207 2.40 12.10 24.68
C LYS A 207 1.27 11.72 23.73
N LEU A 208 1.45 10.65 22.96
CA LEU A 208 0.43 10.15 22.03
C LEU A 208 -0.74 9.48 22.75
N LEU A 209 -0.48 8.74 23.83
CA LEU A 209 -1.56 8.15 24.64
C LEU A 209 -2.50 9.21 25.23
N ASN A 210 -1.93 10.36 25.61
CA ASN A 210 -2.68 11.48 26.15
C ASN A 210 -3.18 12.48 25.09
N ASP A 211 -2.81 12.30 23.82
CA ASP A 211 -3.25 13.17 22.72
C ASP A 211 -4.68 12.79 22.28
N GLU A 212 -5.57 13.77 22.27
CA GLU A 212 -6.95 13.61 21.80
C GLU A 212 -7.02 13.27 20.30
N PHE A 213 -6.04 13.69 19.52
CA PHE A 213 -5.96 13.47 18.07
C PHE A 213 -5.15 12.24 17.68
N TYR A 214 -4.65 11.44 18.63
CA TYR A 214 -3.97 10.19 18.30
C TYR A 214 -4.94 9.20 17.62
N ILE A 215 -4.55 8.70 16.45
CA ILE A 215 -5.40 7.87 15.59
C ILE A 215 -5.26 6.36 15.83
N GLY A 216 -4.27 5.95 16.65
CA GLY A 216 -4.00 4.55 16.92
C GLY A 216 -4.66 4.02 18.19
N LEU A 217 -4.34 2.78 18.55
CA LEU A 217 -4.78 2.14 19.79
C LEU A 217 -4.19 2.86 21.02
N LYS A 218 -5.07 3.43 21.86
CA LYS A 218 -4.71 4.08 23.14
C LYS A 218 -4.38 3.05 24.23
N GLN A 219 -3.35 2.26 23.99
CA GLN A 219 -2.80 1.27 24.90
C GLN A 219 -1.29 1.16 24.71
N ARG A 220 -0.60 0.58 25.70
CA ARG A 220 0.82 0.23 25.58
C ARG A 220 1.04 -0.83 24.50
N ARG A 221 2.26 -0.86 23.96
CA ARG A 221 2.65 -1.89 22.97
C ARG A 221 2.44 -3.29 23.54
N ALA A 222 1.76 -4.15 22.80
CA ALA A 222 1.80 -5.58 23.04
C ALA A 222 3.23 -6.10 22.84
N THR A 223 3.60 -7.14 23.58
CA THR A 223 4.96 -7.72 23.53
C THR A 223 4.89 -9.24 23.54
N GLY A 224 6.00 -9.90 23.23
CA GLY A 224 6.13 -11.34 23.31
C GLY A 224 5.16 -12.08 22.38
N GLN A 225 4.44 -13.05 22.92
CA GLN A 225 3.60 -13.96 22.13
C GLN A 225 2.48 -13.24 21.37
N GLU A 226 1.82 -12.26 21.99
CA GLU A 226 0.69 -11.56 21.35
C GLU A 226 1.13 -10.80 20.08
N TYR A 227 2.25 -10.08 20.19
CA TYR A 227 2.89 -9.38 19.07
C TYR A 227 3.36 -10.36 17.98
N GLY A 228 4.06 -11.42 18.39
CA GLY A 228 4.60 -12.43 17.48
C GLY A 228 3.51 -13.19 16.71
N GLU A 229 2.36 -13.46 17.33
CA GLU A 229 1.21 -14.10 16.69
C GLU A 229 0.57 -13.18 15.64
N LEU A 230 0.39 -11.89 15.93
CA LEU A 230 -0.17 -10.94 14.98
C LEU A 230 0.72 -10.79 13.74
N LEU A 231 2.04 -10.65 13.92
CA LEU A 231 2.98 -10.56 12.80
C LEU A 231 3.06 -11.86 12.01
N HIS A 232 2.98 -13.02 12.67
CA HIS A 232 2.93 -14.28 11.97
C HIS A 232 1.67 -14.43 11.11
N GLU A 233 0.52 -14.03 11.65
CA GLU A 233 -0.72 -13.98 10.88
C GLU A 233 -0.60 -13.02 9.69
N PHE A 234 -0.04 -11.83 9.89
CA PHE A 234 0.19 -10.85 8.82
C PHE A 234 1.05 -11.43 7.69
N MET A 235 2.22 -11.99 8.01
CA MET A 235 3.13 -12.54 7.02
C MET A 235 2.48 -13.69 6.24
N SER A 236 1.78 -14.57 6.95
CA SER A 236 1.05 -15.69 6.34
C SER A 236 -0.08 -15.21 5.42
N ALA A 237 -0.84 -14.20 5.87
CA ALA A 237 -1.93 -13.61 5.08
C ALA A 237 -1.42 -12.87 3.83
N VAL A 238 -0.29 -12.17 3.92
CA VAL A 238 0.36 -11.51 2.78
C VAL A 238 0.79 -12.53 1.74
N LYS A 239 1.52 -13.58 2.15
CA LYS A 239 1.93 -14.66 1.25
C LYS A 239 0.72 -15.36 0.62
N GLN A 240 -0.32 -15.62 1.41
CA GLN A 240 -1.53 -16.26 0.91
C GLN A 240 -2.28 -15.38 -0.11
N ASN A 241 -2.35 -14.07 0.10
CA ASN A 241 -3.15 -13.17 -0.73
C ASN A 241 -2.40 -12.66 -1.97
N TYR A 242 -1.08 -12.47 -1.88
CA TYR A 242 -0.26 -11.86 -2.94
C TYR A 242 0.82 -12.80 -3.53
N GLY A 243 0.98 -14.00 -2.97
CA GLY A 243 1.88 -15.03 -3.46
C GLY A 243 3.33 -14.91 -2.97
N GLU A 244 4.16 -15.88 -3.36
CA GLU A 244 5.55 -16.05 -2.90
C GLU A 244 6.53 -14.95 -3.35
N LYS A 245 6.17 -14.19 -4.39
CA LYS A 245 7.06 -13.22 -5.03
C LYS A 245 6.87 -11.79 -4.52
N VAL A 246 5.92 -11.54 -3.62
CA VAL A 246 5.73 -10.22 -3.02
C VAL A 246 6.93 -9.88 -2.15
N LEU A 247 7.56 -8.74 -2.39
CA LEU A 247 8.61 -8.20 -1.55
C LEU A 247 8.00 -7.53 -0.33
N ILE A 248 8.46 -7.89 0.86
CA ILE A 248 8.08 -7.25 2.12
C ILE A 248 9.30 -6.56 2.71
N GLN A 249 9.30 -5.23 2.64
CA GLN A 249 10.28 -4.36 3.28
C GLN A 249 9.81 -4.00 4.70
N PHE A 250 10.57 -4.38 5.70
CA PHE A 250 10.41 -3.93 7.08
C PHE A 250 11.13 -2.59 7.27
N GLU A 251 10.44 -1.60 7.83
CA GLU A 251 10.94 -0.23 8.00
C GLU A 251 10.67 0.27 9.43
N ASP A 252 11.63 0.97 10.03
CA ASP A 252 11.47 1.70 11.31
C ASP A 252 11.02 0.83 12.51
N PHE A 253 11.32 -0.46 12.49
CA PHE A 253 11.12 -1.36 13.65
C PHE A 253 12.21 -1.13 14.70
N ALA A 254 11.91 -1.36 15.99
CA ALA A 254 12.96 -1.40 17.00
C ALA A 254 13.98 -2.51 16.69
N ASN A 255 15.25 -2.27 16.98
CA ASN A 255 16.36 -3.13 16.55
C ASN A 255 16.15 -4.62 16.88
N HIS A 256 15.73 -4.94 18.12
CA HIS A 256 15.52 -6.33 18.54
C HIS A 256 14.45 -7.03 17.68
N ASN A 257 13.32 -6.37 17.44
CA ASN A 257 12.24 -6.85 16.58
C ASN A 257 12.71 -6.96 15.12
N ALA A 258 13.41 -5.96 14.60
CA ALA A 258 13.90 -5.95 13.23
C ALA A 258 14.82 -7.16 12.93
N PHE A 259 15.78 -7.47 13.82
CA PHE A 259 16.65 -8.64 13.67
C PHE A 259 15.88 -9.95 13.79
N GLU A 260 14.96 -10.07 14.75
CA GLU A 260 14.15 -11.29 14.93
C GLU A 260 13.27 -11.58 13.72
N LEU A 261 12.59 -10.55 13.18
CA LEU A 261 11.73 -10.69 12.01
C LEU A 261 12.52 -11.07 10.76
N LEU A 262 13.66 -10.44 10.53
CA LEU A 262 14.53 -10.78 9.40
C LEU A 262 15.05 -12.22 9.52
N ALA A 263 15.52 -12.63 10.69
CA ALA A 263 15.99 -13.99 10.93
C ALA A 263 14.87 -15.03 10.74
N ARG A 264 13.65 -14.72 11.20
CA ARG A 264 12.50 -15.63 11.13
C ARG A 264 11.93 -15.78 9.72
N TYR A 265 11.86 -14.71 8.95
CA TYR A 265 11.13 -14.70 7.67
C TYR A 265 12.01 -14.76 6.41
N SER A 266 13.32 -14.50 6.50
CA SER A 266 14.24 -14.55 5.34
C SER A 266 14.33 -15.91 4.63
N SER A 267 14.05 -17.01 5.33
CA SER A 267 14.05 -18.36 4.75
C SER A 267 12.72 -18.73 4.08
N SER A 268 11.64 -18.00 4.37
CA SER A 268 10.28 -18.35 3.95
C SER A 268 9.62 -17.29 3.08
N HIS A 269 10.07 -16.04 3.12
CA HIS A 269 9.47 -14.92 2.40
C HIS A 269 10.57 -14.10 1.72
N LEU A 270 10.23 -13.42 0.62
CA LEU A 270 11.09 -12.40 0.05
C LEU A 270 11.01 -11.14 0.92
N VAL A 271 11.91 -11.05 1.91
CA VAL A 271 11.95 -9.95 2.87
C VAL A 271 13.24 -9.16 2.77
N PHE A 272 13.14 -7.89 3.12
CA PHE A 272 14.25 -6.95 3.20
C PHE A 272 14.02 -6.01 4.39
N ASN A 273 15.08 -5.52 5.02
CA ASN A 273 15.00 -4.48 6.04
C ASN A 273 16.04 -3.40 5.71
N ASP A 274 15.58 -2.18 5.41
CA ASP A 274 16.44 -1.09 4.95
C ASP A 274 17.43 -0.65 6.05
N ASP A 275 16.92 -0.51 7.28
CA ASP A 275 17.68 -0.09 8.46
C ASP A 275 18.87 -1.00 8.81
N ILE A 276 18.77 -2.30 8.51
CA ILE A 276 19.83 -3.28 8.79
C ILE A 276 20.67 -3.48 7.53
N GLN A 277 20.04 -3.90 6.42
CA GLN A 277 20.78 -4.47 5.30
C GLN A 277 21.46 -3.39 4.43
N VAL A 278 20.95 -2.16 4.39
CA VAL A 278 21.62 -1.06 3.67
C VAL A 278 22.72 -0.43 4.50
N LEU A 279 22.47 -0.23 5.80
CA LEU A 279 23.44 0.44 6.68
C LEU A 279 24.67 -0.41 7.00
N PHE A 280 24.58 -1.76 6.95
CA PHE A 280 25.72 -2.66 7.19
C PHE A 280 26.42 -3.15 5.91
N SER A 281 26.07 -2.60 4.74
CA SER A 281 26.68 -2.99 3.44
C SER A 281 27.87 -2.12 3.00
N ASN A 282 28.46 -1.32 3.91
CA ASN A 282 29.69 -0.55 3.66
C ASN A 282 30.82 -0.96 4.60
#